data_AF-A0A1Q2H478-F1
#
_entry.id   AF-A0A1Q2H478-F1
#
_cell.length_a   1.000
_cell.length_b   1.000
_cell.length_c   1.000
_cell.angle_alpha   90.00
_cell.angle_beta   90.00
_cell.angle_gamma   90.00
#
_symmetry.space_group_name_H-M   'P 1'
#
loop_
_entity.id
_entity.type
_entity.pdbx_description
1 polymer ?
#
loop_
_entity_poly.entity_id
_entity_poly.type
_entity_poly.pdbx_seq_one_letter_code
_entity_poly.pdbx_strand_id
1 'polypeptide(L)' 'MNRRKKIVTKFQKKDKRTNAKLHKSNKPAYVSKAEREKLEQQDNTAQIIDENSQEQE' A
#
# COMPACT_ATOMS: atom_id res chain seq x y z
N MET A 1 -29.65 -14.73 5.08
CA MET A 1 -28.23 -14.37 4.85
C MET A 1 -27.37 -15.59 5.12
N ASN A 2 -26.73 -16.16 4.10
CA ASN A 2 -25.81 -17.27 4.32
C ASN A 2 -24.72 -16.91 5.34
N ARG A 3 -24.26 -17.88 6.14
CA ARG A 3 -23.24 -17.68 7.19
C ARG A 3 -22.03 -16.93 6.66
N ARG A 4 -21.54 -17.30 5.48
CA ARG A 4 -20.46 -16.62 4.74
C ARG A 4 -20.74 -15.12 4.55
N LYS A 5 -21.90 -14.75 4.01
CA LYS A 5 -22.27 -13.35 3.77
C LYS A 5 -22.44 -12.56 5.09
N LYS A 6 -22.89 -13.21 6.17
CA LYS A 6 -22.95 -12.59 7.51
C LYS A 6 -21.57 -12.30 8.08
N ILE A 7 -20.62 -13.21 7.91
CA ILE A 7 -19.24 -13.04 8.35
C ILE A 7 -18.57 -11.89 7.58
N VAL A 8 -18.64 -11.92 6.25
CA VAL A 8 -18.05 -10.88 5.37
C VAL A 8 -18.61 -9.49 5.69
N THR A 9 -19.93 -9.36 5.79
CA THR A 9 -20.55 -8.06 6.10
C THR A 9 -20.17 -7.53 7.48
N LYS A 10 -19.93 -8.40 8.46
CA LYS A 10 -19.48 -8.01 9.81
C LYS A 10 -18.03 -7.48 9.78
N PHE A 11 -17.13 -8.14 9.06
CA PHE A 11 -15.75 -7.69 8.90
C PHE A 11 -15.68 -6.36 8.15
N GLN A 12 -16.34 -6.26 6.99
CA GLN A 12 -16.39 -5.02 6.21
C GLN A 12 -16.90 -3.82 7.01
N LYS A 13 -17.91 -4.00 7.87
CA LYS A 13 -18.40 -2.94 8.76
C LYS A 13 -17.37 -2.50 9.79
N LYS A 14 -16.58 -3.43 10.32
CA LYS A 14 -15.48 -3.12 11.25
C LYS A 14 -14.37 -2.36 10.54
N ASP A 15 -13.95 -2.83 9.38
CA ASP A 15 -12.87 -2.21 8.58
C ASP A 15 -13.25 -0.78 8.17
N LYS A 16 -14.50 -0.56 7.74
CA LYS A 16 -15.00 0.79 7.45
C LYS A 16 -14.97 1.71 8.66
N ARG A 17 -15.31 1.19 9.85
CA ARG A 17 -15.32 1.96 11.10
C ARG A 17 -13.91 2.30 11.58
N THR A 18 -12.94 1.41 11.37
CA THR A 18 -11.52 1.68 11.69
C THR A 18 -10.92 2.66 10.69
N ASN A 19 -11.16 2.48 9.40
CA ASN A 19 -10.63 3.35 8.35
C ASN A 19 -11.21 4.77 8.42
N ALA A 20 -12.48 4.92 8.79
CA ALA A 20 -13.11 6.24 8.95
C ALA A 20 -12.50 7.07 10.10
N LYS A 21 -11.90 6.41 11.10
CA LYS A 21 -11.23 7.06 12.24
C LYS A 21 -9.72 7.22 12.02
N LEU A 22 -9.18 6.61 10.97
CA LEU A 22 -7.77 6.67 10.66
C LEU A 22 -7.47 8.00 9.96
N HIS A 23 -6.96 8.97 10.72
CA HIS A 23 -6.47 10.22 10.16
C HIS A 23 -5.13 9.99 9.46
N LYS A 24 -5.16 9.64 8.17
CA LYS A 24 -3.96 9.69 7.34
C LYS A 24 -3.66 11.13 6.95
N SER A 25 -2.49 11.64 7.32
CA SER A 25 -2.01 12.89 6.74
C SER A 25 -1.59 12.61 5.30
N ASN A 26 -2.13 13.35 4.32
CA ASN A 26 -1.64 13.30 2.93
C ASN A 26 -0.24 13.94 2.77
N LYS A 27 0.36 14.41 3.86
CA LYS A 27 1.71 14.95 3.85
C LYS A 27 2.69 13.76 3.88
N PRO A 28 3.64 13.67 2.93
CA PRO A 28 4.72 12.70 3.05
C PRO A 28 5.46 12.97 4.37
N ALA A 29 5.88 11.92 5.06
CA ALA A 29 6.78 12.07 6.19
C ALA A 29 8.02 12.84 5.70
N TYR A 30 8.50 13.80 6.50
CA TYR A 30 9.71 14.51 6.16
C TYR A 30 10.89 13.52 6.29
N VAL A 31 11.27 12.96 5.15
CA VAL A 31 12.47 12.13 5.02
C VAL A 31 13.66 13.03 4.76
N SER A 32 14.79 12.70 5.39
CA SER A 32 16.04 13.42 5.16
C SER A 32 16.48 13.28 3.69
N LYS A 33 17.39 14.16 3.21
CA LYS A 33 17.93 14.07 1.85
C LYS A 33 18.54 12.69 1.56
N ALA A 34 19.24 12.13 2.55
CA ALA A 34 19.85 10.80 2.45
C ALA A 34 18.81 9.66 2.33
N GLU A 35 17.68 9.76 3.04
CA GLU A 35 16.61 8.76 2.93
C GLU A 35 15.87 8.87 1.60
N ARG A 36 15.69 10.08 1.07
CA ARG A 36 15.04 10.28 -0.23
C ARG A 36 15.88 9.70 -1.37
N GLU A 37 17.20 9.92 -1.39
CA GLU A 37 18.11 9.31 -2.37
C GLU A 37 18.11 7.77 -2.28
N LYS A 38 18.06 7.21 -1.07
CA LYS A 38 18.01 5.76 -0.87
C LYS A 38 16.70 5.15 -1.36
N LEU A 39 15.57 5.82 -1.15
CA LEU A 39 14.25 5.38 -1.63
C LEU A 39 14.17 5.47 -3.16
N GLU A 40 14.67 6.55 -3.76
CA GLU A 40 14.71 6.71 -5.22
C GLU A 40 15.59 5.63 -5.88
N GLN A 41 16.72 5.27 -5.27
CA GLN A 41 17.54 4.15 -5.76
C GLN A 41 16.80 2.81 -5.67
N GLN A 42 16.10 2.55 -4.57
CA GLN A 42 15.33 1.32 -4.38
C GLN A 42 14.15 1.22 -5.37
N ASP A 43 13.40 2.31 -5.56
CA ASP A 43 12.29 2.36 -6.50
C ASP A 43 12.77 2.17 -7.95
N ASN A 44 13.90 2.77 -8.33
CA ASN A 44 14.51 2.54 -9.65
C ASN A 44 14.95 1.09 -9.83
N THR A 45 15.55 0.47 -8.82
CA THR A 45 15.94 -0.95 -8.93
C THR A 45 14.73 -1.88 -9.06
N ALA A 46 13.63 -1.59 -8.39
CA ALA A 46 12.40 -2.39 -8.51
C ALA A 46 11.79 -2.26 -9.91
N GLN A 47 11.76 -1.05 -10.48
CA GLN A 47 11.24 -0.82 -11.84
C GLN A 47 12.09 -1.53 -12.91
N ILE A 48 13.42 -1.51 -12.78
CA ILE A 48 14.34 -2.17 -13.72
C ILE A 48 14.20 -3.69 -13.67
N ILE A 49 13.90 -4.27 -12.51
CA ILE A 49 13.68 -5.72 -12.35
C ILE A 49 12.35 -6.14 -12.97
N ASP A 50 11.31 -5.34 -12.82
CA ASP A 50 10.00 -5.61 -13.42
C ASP A 50 10.05 -5.52 -14.96
N GLU A 51 10.72 -4.51 -15.53
CA GLU A 51 10.87 -4.35 -16.99
C GLU A 51 11.66 -5.52 -17.61
N ASN A 52 12.79 -5.92 -17.00
CA ASN A 52 13.58 -7.07 -17.47
C ASN A 52 12.83 -8.41 -17.38
N SER A 53 11.87 -8.52 -16.46
CA SER A 53 11.05 -9.72 -16.33
C SER A 53 9.95 -9.80 -17.38
N GLN A 54 9.50 -8.65 -17.91
CA GLN A 54 8.48 -8.59 -18.97
C GLN A 54 9.07 -8.76 -20.38
N GLU A 55 10.35 -8.46 -20.60
CA GLU A 55 11.01 -8.71 -21.89
C GLU A 55 11.40 -10.18 -22.13
N GLN A 56 11.30 -11.05 -21.12
CA GLN A 56 11.65 -12.47 -21.20
C GLN A 56 10.45 -13.43 -21.33
N GLU A 57 9.23 -12.91 -21.42
CA GLU A 57 7.99 -13.65 -21.75
C GLU A 57 7.54 -13.38 -23.19
#